data_AF-A0A0R1WJB4-F1
#
_entry.id   AF-A0A0R1WJB4-F1
#
_cell.length_a   1.000
_cell.length_b   1.000
_cell.length_c   1.000
_cell.angle_alpha   90.00
_cell.angle_beta   90.00
_cell.angle_gamma   90.00
#
_symmetry.space_group_name_H-M   'P 1'
#
loop_
_entity.id
_entity.type
_entity.pdbx_description
1 polymer ?
#
loop_
_entity_poly.entity_id
_entity_poly.type
_entity_poly.pdbx_seq_one_letter_code
_entity_poly.pdbx_strand_id
1 'polypeptide(L)'
;MKIYFAASIRGGRDDVKIYKELIDFLNQDNQVLTEHIGNGNLSVTSQSQSDDKYIRDRDINWMKEADLVVAETSNPSLGVGYELAYAEKLHKPVIILHNSTKSQLSAMINGTDYFKDIFEYETVSEAIEILKRSIKL
;
A
#
# COMPACT_ATOMS: atom_id res chain seq x y z
N MET A 1 -8.27 13.59 2.55
CA MET A 1 -7.19 13.20 3.51
C MET A 1 -5.88 12.94 2.77
N LYS A 2 -4.74 12.87 3.47
CA LYS A 2 -3.48 12.37 2.92
C LYS A 2 -3.42 10.84 3.07
N ILE A 3 -3.19 10.12 1.98
CA ILE A 3 -3.13 8.66 1.97
C ILE A 3 -1.73 8.22 1.58
N TYR A 4 -1.13 7.33 2.38
CA TYR A 4 0.05 6.58 1.99
C TYR A 4 -0.39 5.27 1.37
N PHE A 5 -0.16 5.09 0.06
CA PHE A 5 -0.45 3.84 -0.62
C PHE A 5 0.79 2.95 -0.62
N ALA A 6 0.68 1.71 -0.14
CA ALA A 6 1.77 0.74 -0.10
C ALA A 6 1.46 -0.43 -1.05
N ALA A 7 2.39 -0.79 -1.93
CA ALA A 7 2.26 -1.97 -2.78
C ALA A 7 3.63 -2.47 -3.25
N SER A 8 3.69 -3.70 -3.77
CA SER A 8 4.95 -4.31 -4.20
C SER A 8 5.62 -3.53 -5.35
N ILE A 9 6.91 -3.25 -5.21
CA ILE A 9 7.76 -2.65 -6.26
C ILE A 9 8.87 -3.63 -6.64
N ARG A 10 9.87 -3.81 -5.76
CA ARG A 10 11.01 -4.72 -6.01
C ARG A 10 10.62 -6.21 -5.87
N GLY A 11 9.53 -6.51 -5.15
CA GLY A 11 8.96 -7.87 -5.05
C GLY A 11 8.14 -8.29 -6.27
N GLY A 12 8.01 -7.44 -7.29
CA GLY A 12 7.26 -7.69 -8.51
C GLY A 12 6.20 -6.63 -8.77
N ARG A 13 5.97 -6.32 -10.06
CA ARG A 13 5.10 -5.23 -10.52
C ARG A 13 3.98 -5.71 -11.46
N ASP A 14 3.64 -6.99 -11.41
CA ASP A 14 2.61 -7.58 -12.28
C ASP A 14 1.24 -6.88 -12.09
N ASP A 15 0.99 -6.38 -10.89
CA ASP A 15 -0.25 -5.70 -10.50
C ASP A 15 -0.23 -4.18 -10.61
N VAL A 16 0.77 -3.58 -11.28
CA VAL A 16 0.89 -2.12 -11.42
C VAL A 16 -0.36 -1.45 -12.01
N LYS A 17 -1.11 -2.15 -12.88
CA LYS A 17 -2.37 -1.65 -13.43
C LYS A 17 -3.45 -1.53 -12.36
N ILE A 18 -3.58 -2.55 -11.51
CA ILE A 18 -4.48 -2.53 -10.36
C ILE A 18 -4.09 -1.40 -9.42
N TYR A 19 -2.80 -1.26 -9.10
CA TYR A 19 -2.31 -0.19 -8.23
C TYR A 19 -2.68 1.18 -8.79
N LYS A 20 -2.50 1.38 -10.10
CA LYS A 20 -2.90 2.62 -10.78
C LYS A 20 -4.38 2.90 -10.62
N GLU A 21 -5.25 1.92 -10.88
CA GLU A 21 -6.70 2.11 -10.77
C GLU A 21 -7.14 2.46 -9.33
N LEU A 22 -6.54 1.80 -8.33
CA LEU A 22 -6.80 2.10 -6.92
C LEU A 22 -6.31 3.50 -6.54
N ILE A 23 -5.10 3.88 -6.94
CA ILE A 23 -4.53 5.21 -6.70
C ILE A 23 -5.38 6.29 -7.39
N ASP A 24 -5.76 6.08 -8.65
CA ASP A 24 -6.59 7.02 -9.41
C ASP A 24 -7.96 7.21 -8.74
N PHE A 25 -8.57 6.14 -8.23
CA PHE A 25 -9.80 6.22 -7.45
C PHE A 25 -9.61 7.01 -6.15
N LEU A 26 -8.58 6.69 -5.36
CA LEU A 26 -8.30 7.36 -4.08
C LEU A 26 -8.03 8.86 -4.27
N ASN A 27 -7.31 9.23 -5.33
CA ASN A 27 -6.97 10.62 -5.67
C ASN A 27 -8.17 11.48 -6.10
N GLN A 28 -9.36 10.91 -6.30
CA GLN A 28 -10.55 11.70 -6.66
C GLN A 28 -10.94 12.69 -5.56
N ASP A 29 -10.86 12.25 -4.30
CA ASP A 29 -11.26 13.03 -3.12
C ASP A 29 -10.11 13.25 -2.11
N ASN A 30 -8.93 12.70 -2.40
CA ASN A 30 -7.79 12.64 -1.47
C ASN A 30 -6.46 12.96 -2.15
N GLN A 31 -5.40 13.09 -1.35
CA GLN A 31 -4.03 13.22 -1.84
C GLN A 31 -3.27 11.93 -1.54
N VAL A 32 -2.94 11.14 -2.56
CA VAL A 32 -2.08 9.95 -2.43
C VAL A 32 -0.61 10.36 -2.53
N LEU A 33 0.14 10.20 -1.44
CA LEU A 33 1.54 10.65 -1.33
C LEU A 33 2.51 9.80 -2.17
N THR A 34 2.13 8.57 -2.48
CA THR A 34 2.95 7.57 -3.19
C THR A 34 2.39 7.21 -4.56
N GLU A 35 1.76 8.17 -5.25
CA GLU A 35 1.11 7.97 -6.56
C GLU A 35 2.02 7.32 -7.63
N HIS A 36 3.33 7.55 -7.54
CA HIS A 36 4.35 6.99 -8.43
C HIS A 36 4.39 5.45 -8.43
N ILE A 37 3.84 4.79 -7.41
CA ILE A 37 3.72 3.33 -7.35
C ILE A 37 2.87 2.79 -8.51
N GLY A 38 1.82 3.52 -8.92
CA GLY A 38 0.97 3.17 -10.06
C GLY A 38 1.61 3.46 -11.43
N ASN A 39 2.82 4.03 -11.49
CA ASN A 39 3.47 4.33 -12.75
C ASN A 39 4.13 3.06 -13.35
N GLY A 40 3.62 2.60 -14.50
CA GLY A 40 4.17 1.44 -15.23
C GLY A 40 5.63 1.61 -15.66
N ASN A 41 6.10 2.86 -15.83
CA ASN A 41 7.47 3.19 -16.25
C ASN A 41 8.43 3.45 -15.09
N LEU A 42 8.03 3.15 -13.85
CA LEU A 42 8.88 3.34 -12.68
C LEU A 42 10.16 2.49 -12.82
N SER A 43 11.32 3.14 -12.92
CA SER A 43 12.60 2.43 -13.01
C SER A 43 12.92 1.73 -11.69
N VAL A 44 13.08 0.41 -11.73
CA VAL A 44 13.47 -0.42 -10.58
C VAL A 44 14.99 -0.67 -10.58
N THR A 45 15.66 -0.43 -11.71
CA THR A 45 17.08 -0.71 -11.90
C THR A 45 17.92 0.55 -11.65
N SER A 46 18.98 0.39 -10.85
CA SER A 46 19.98 1.41 -10.44
C SER A 46 19.50 2.44 -9.40
N GLN A 47 19.59 2.05 -8.13
CA GLN A 47 19.59 2.98 -7.00
C GLN A 47 20.86 2.72 -6.18
N SER A 48 21.62 3.78 -5.92
CA SER A 48 22.80 3.77 -5.06
C SER A 48 22.40 3.63 -3.58
N GLN A 49 23.34 3.33 -2.67
CA GLN A 49 23.05 3.32 -1.23
C GLN A 49 22.53 4.67 -0.71
N SER A 50 22.98 5.78 -1.30
CA SER A 50 22.43 7.12 -1.02
C SER A 50 20.96 7.23 -1.40
N ASP A 51 20.54 6.57 -2.47
CA ASP A 51 19.16 6.56 -2.93
C ASP A 51 18.27 5.72 -2.00
N ASP A 52 18.75 4.57 -1.52
CA ASP A 52 18.00 3.72 -0.60
C ASP A 52 17.67 4.45 0.73
N LYS A 53 18.66 5.14 1.33
CA LYS A 53 18.43 5.93 2.55
C LYS A 53 17.45 7.07 2.30
N TYR A 54 17.64 7.80 1.19
CA TYR A 54 16.76 8.91 0.83
C TYR A 54 15.32 8.44 0.64
N ILE A 55 15.10 7.35 -0.11
CA ILE A 55 13.77 6.76 -0.33
C ILE A 55 13.14 6.36 0.98
N ARG A 56 13.86 5.63 1.82
CA ARG A 56 13.36 5.21 3.13
C ARG A 56 12.93 6.41 3.99
N ASP A 57 13.78 7.43 4.09
CA ASP A 57 13.50 8.58 4.97
C ASP A 57 12.33 9.42 4.44
N ARG A 58 12.26 9.61 3.12
CA ARG A 58 11.14 10.27 2.44
C ARG A 58 9.83 9.52 2.68
N ASP A 59 9.81 8.21 2.46
CA ASP A 59 8.62 7.38 2.58
C ASP A 59 8.14 7.31 4.04
N ILE A 60 9.06 7.24 5.01
CA ILE A 60 8.73 7.36 6.44
C ILE A 60 8.11 8.73 6.75
N ASN A 61 8.63 9.82 6.18
CA ASN A 61 8.06 11.15 6.40
C ASN A 61 6.66 11.27 5.80
N TRP A 62 6.44 10.75 4.58
CA TRP A 62 5.10 10.67 4.00
C TRP A 62 4.15 9.83 4.84
N MET A 63 4.59 8.68 5.36
CA MET A 63 3.76 7.85 6.23
C MET A 63 3.38 8.57 7.54
N LYS A 64 4.30 9.36 8.12
CA LYS A 64 4.00 10.19 9.30
C LYS A 64 2.96 11.28 8.99
N GLU A 65 3.02 11.87 7.80
CA GLU A 65 2.07 12.89 7.35
C GLU A 65 0.72 12.33 6.91
N ALA A 66 0.65 11.05 6.53
CA ALA A 66 -0.57 10.43 6.07
C ALA A 66 -1.59 10.31 7.21
N ASP A 67 -2.86 10.58 6.89
CA ASP A 67 -3.99 10.34 7.78
C ASP A 67 -4.38 8.86 7.76
N LEU A 68 -4.13 8.17 6.63
CA LEU A 68 -4.50 6.78 6.37
C LEU A 68 -3.41 6.06 5.57
N VAL A 69 -3.18 4.78 5.87
CA VAL A 69 -2.40 3.87 5.02
C VAL A 69 -3.36 2.94 4.28
N VAL A 70 -3.20 2.79 2.97
CA VAL A 70 -3.86 1.75 2.18
C VAL A 70 -2.78 0.83 1.63
N ALA A 71 -2.80 -0.45 2.00
CA ALA A 71 -1.82 -1.42 1.55
C ALA A 71 -2.46 -2.47 0.64
N GLU A 72 -1.91 -2.63 -0.55
CA GLU A 72 -2.19 -3.75 -1.44
C GLU A 72 -1.15 -4.85 -1.19
N THR A 73 -1.60 -6.02 -0.75
CA THR A 73 -0.74 -7.11 -0.26
C THR A 73 -0.91 -8.41 -1.04
N SER A 74 -1.48 -8.39 -2.25
CA SER A 74 -1.65 -9.59 -3.08
C SER A 74 -0.31 -10.14 -3.56
N ASN A 75 0.66 -9.28 -3.85
CA ASN A 75 2.03 -9.67 -4.17
C ASN A 75 2.94 -9.53 -2.92
N PRO A 76 3.50 -10.63 -2.38
CA PRO A 76 4.40 -10.58 -1.23
C PRO A 76 5.57 -9.60 -1.43
N SER A 77 5.78 -8.72 -0.45
CA SER A 77 6.78 -7.64 -0.54
C SER A 77 7.42 -7.36 0.81
N LEU A 78 8.75 -7.46 0.88
CA LEU A 78 9.53 -7.06 2.06
C LEU A 78 9.33 -5.59 2.40
N GLY A 79 9.23 -4.73 1.38
CA GLY A 79 8.99 -3.29 1.56
C GLY A 79 7.63 -3.02 2.20
N VAL A 80 6.57 -3.64 1.68
CA VAL A 80 5.21 -3.48 2.23
C VAL A 80 5.10 -4.05 3.64
N GLY A 81 5.75 -5.19 3.92
CA GLY A 81 5.82 -5.72 5.28
C GLY A 81 6.53 -4.76 6.25
N TYR A 82 7.63 -4.14 5.82
CA TYR A 82 8.34 -3.11 6.60
C TYR A 82 7.46 -1.87 6.83
N GLU A 83 6.75 -1.41 5.79
CA GLU A 83 5.84 -0.26 5.85
C GLU A 83 4.67 -0.51 6.80
N LEU A 84 4.04 -1.69 6.75
CA LEU A 84 2.93 -2.06 7.64
C LEU A 84 3.38 -2.11 9.11
N ALA A 85 4.52 -2.74 9.41
CA ALA A 85 5.06 -2.75 10.76
C ALA A 85 5.39 -1.33 11.27
N TYR A 86 5.83 -0.44 10.38
CA TYR A 86 6.08 0.95 10.73
C TYR A 86 4.78 1.74 10.94
N ALA A 87 3.75 1.49 10.14
CA ALA A 87 2.42 2.08 10.29
C ALA A 87 1.78 1.67 11.62
N GLU A 88 1.92 0.39 12.00
CA GLU A 88 1.53 -0.13 13.33
C GLU A 88 2.24 0.61 14.46
N LYS A 89 3.57 0.76 14.36
CA LYS A 89 4.37 1.51 15.33
C LYS A 89 3.95 2.99 15.45
N LEU A 90 3.50 3.60 14.36
CA LEU A 90 3.02 4.97 14.34
C LEU A 90 1.54 5.10 14.73
N HIS A 91 0.84 4.00 15.02
CA HIS A 91 -0.59 3.97 15.28
C HIS A 91 -1.43 4.59 14.15
N LYS A 92 -1.02 4.39 12.89
CA LYS A 92 -1.77 4.85 11.71
C LYS A 92 -2.96 3.93 11.42
N PRO A 93 -4.16 4.45 11.11
CA PRO A 93 -5.22 3.59 10.58
C PRO A 93 -4.75 2.99 9.25
N VAL A 94 -5.07 1.72 9.04
CA VAL A 94 -4.61 0.96 7.87
C VAL A 94 -5.75 0.15 7.30
N ILE A 95 -6.00 0.31 6.00
CA ILE A 95 -6.84 -0.59 5.21
C ILE A 95 -5.92 -1.51 4.41
N ILE A 96 -6.09 -2.81 4.55
CA ILE A 96 -5.35 -3.82 3.80
C ILE A 96 -6.28 -4.46 2.77
N LEU A 97 -5.86 -4.46 1.52
CA LEU A 97 -6.50 -5.14 0.40
C LEU A 97 -5.64 -6.34 0.00
N HIS A 98 -6.24 -7.52 -0.10
CA HIS A 98 -5.53 -8.74 -0.43
C HIS A 98 -6.34 -9.64 -1.37
N ASN A 99 -5.72 -10.15 -2.43
CA ASN A 99 -6.31 -11.18 -3.28
C ASN A 99 -5.77 -12.55 -2.89
N SER A 100 -6.59 -13.30 -2.15
CA SER A 100 -6.26 -14.63 -1.61
C SER A 100 -6.10 -15.71 -2.69
N THR A 101 -6.50 -15.44 -3.94
CA THR A 101 -6.25 -16.34 -5.08
C THR A 101 -4.81 -16.26 -5.61
N LYS A 102 -4.09 -15.17 -5.32
CA LYS A 102 -2.70 -14.95 -5.80
C LYS A 102 -1.65 -15.40 -4.82
N SER A 103 -1.87 -15.16 -3.53
CA SER A 103 -0.95 -15.55 -2.48
C SER A 103 -1.68 -15.68 -1.15
N GLN A 104 -0.98 -16.17 -0.12
CA GLN A 104 -1.47 -16.14 1.24
C GLN A 104 -0.95 -14.89 1.93
N LEU A 105 -1.83 -14.20 2.68
CA LEU A 105 -1.43 -13.10 3.54
C LEU A 105 -0.42 -13.59 4.58
N SER A 106 0.58 -12.75 4.89
CA SER A 106 1.59 -13.06 5.91
C SER A 106 0.92 -13.39 7.25
N ALA A 107 1.33 -14.49 7.88
CA ALA A 107 0.87 -14.87 9.21
C ALA A 107 1.15 -13.79 10.27
N MET A 108 2.20 -12.98 10.09
CA MET A 108 2.52 -11.85 10.98
C MET A 108 1.48 -10.72 10.86
N ILE A 109 0.98 -10.47 9.66
CA ILE A 109 -0.06 -9.45 9.39
C ILE A 109 -1.41 -9.98 9.86
N ASN A 110 -1.73 -11.24 9.54
CA ASN A 110 -3.01 -11.85 9.89
C ASN A 110 -3.14 -12.17 11.40
N GLY A 111 -2.02 -12.34 12.09
CA GLY A 111 -1.97 -12.74 13.50
C GLY A 111 -1.89 -11.60 14.51
N THR A 112 -1.78 -10.34 14.08
CA THR A 112 -1.77 -9.19 14.99
C THR A 112 -3.18 -8.69 15.29
N ASP A 113 -3.40 -8.21 16.50
CA ASP A 113 -4.63 -7.53 16.89
C ASP A 113 -4.71 -6.09 16.36
N TYR A 114 -3.64 -5.56 15.76
CA TYR A 114 -3.61 -4.17 15.34
C TYR A 114 -4.42 -3.91 14.05
N PHE A 115 -4.19 -4.69 13.01
CA PHE A 115 -4.88 -4.52 11.72
C PHE A 115 -6.29 -5.08 11.79
N LYS A 116 -7.30 -4.20 11.88
CA LYS A 116 -8.71 -4.60 11.93
C LYS A 116 -9.41 -4.58 10.57
N ASP A 117 -8.93 -3.74 9.65
CA ASP A 117 -9.53 -3.51 8.33
C ASP A 117 -8.75 -4.26 7.24
N ILE A 118 -8.79 -5.60 7.30
CA ILE A 118 -8.22 -6.50 6.29
C ILE A 118 -9.36 -7.01 5.41
N PHE A 119 -9.31 -6.72 4.12
CA PHE A 119 -10.35 -7.10 3.17
C PHE A 119 -9.80 -7.93 2.01
N GLU A 120 -10.51 -8.99 1.70
CA GLU A 120 -10.24 -9.79 0.52
C GLU A 120 -10.98 -9.26 -0.71
N TYR A 121 -10.35 -9.36 -1.88
CA TYR A 121 -10.96 -9.01 -3.17
C TYR A 121 -10.45 -9.94 -4.28
N GLU A 122 -11.27 -10.18 -5.29
CA GLU A 122 -10.86 -10.92 -6.49
C GLU A 122 -10.71 -10.00 -7.70
N THR A 123 -11.52 -8.94 -7.76
CA THR A 123 -11.50 -7.97 -8.87
C THR A 123 -11.19 -6.54 -8.40
N VAL A 124 -10.57 -5.73 -9.27
CA VAL A 124 -10.28 -4.32 -8.96
C VAL A 124 -11.55 -3.53 -8.62
N SER A 125 -12.69 -3.87 -9.25
CA SER A 125 -13.98 -3.28 -8.95
C SER A 125 -14.42 -3.54 -7.51
N GLU A 126 -14.22 -4.75 -6.99
CA GLU A 126 -14.52 -5.08 -5.59
C GLU A 126 -13.61 -4.32 -4.62
N ALA A 127 -12.31 -4.25 -4.92
CA ALA A 127 -11.36 -3.45 -4.13
C ALA A 127 -11.79 -1.97 -4.07
N ILE A 128 -12.23 -1.39 -5.18
CA ILE A 128 -12.76 -0.03 -5.22
C ILE A 128 -14.03 0.10 -4.36
N GLU A 129 -14.97 -0.85 -4.42
CA GLU A 129 -16.17 -0.82 -3.58
C GLU A 129 -15.86 -0.94 -2.08
N ILE A 130 -14.86 -1.74 -1.72
CA ILE A 130 -14.35 -1.83 -0.34
C ILE A 130 -13.81 -0.46 0.11
N LEU A 131 -12.96 0.18 -0.70
CA LEU A 131 -12.38 1.48 -0.38
C LEU A 131 -13.47 2.57 -0.26
N LYS A 132 -14.48 2.58 -1.16
CA LYS A 132 -15.62 3.51 -1.09
C LYS A 132 -16.37 3.44 0.24
N ARG A 133 -16.52 2.24 0.81
CA ARG A 133 -17.23 2.02 2.08
C ARG A 133 -16.36 2.36 3.28
N SER A 134 -15.07 2.01 3.20
CA SER A 134 -14.15 2.08 4.34
C SER A 134 -13.59 3.49 4.58
N ILE A 135 -13.47 4.32 3.54
CA ILE A 135 -12.92 5.69 3.63
C ILE A 135 -13.99 6.74 4.01
N LYS A 136 -15.27 6.38 3.95
CA LYS A 136 -16.40 7.29 4.26
C LYS A 136 -16.80 7.31 5.75
N LEU A 137 -15.99 6.73 6.63
CA LEU A 137 -16.12 6.82 8.09
C LEU A 137 -15.15 7.87 8.64
#